data_AF-A0A8T5UQ17-F1
#
_entry.id   AF-A0A8T5UQ17-F1
#
_cell.length_a   1.000
_cell.length_b   1.000
_cell.length_c   1.000
_cell.angle_alpha   90.00
_cell.angle_beta   90.00
_cell.angle_gamma   90.00
#
_symmetry.space_group_name_H-M   'P 1'
#
loop_
_entity.id
_entity.type
_entity.pdbx_description
1 polymer ?
#
loop_
_entity_poly.entity_id
_entity_poly.type
_entity_poly.pdbx_seq_one_letter_code
_entity_poly.pdbx_strand_id
1 'polypeptide(L)'
;TNHQTNHQLTTIQPPANHQLTTNKEGKEGKEGKDLIPYKGIMDYLNLKTNKKYKTTSAKTKEIISTRWKESFNLEDFIKVIDIKSVEWLNTDMEKFLRPETLFSNKFEGYLNQKSTVKKEVKKYQEFGSAY
;
A
#
# COMPACT_ATOMS: atom_id res chain seq x y z
N THR A 1 24.47 -21.27 43.20
CA THR A 1 23.48 -21.20 42.11
C THR A 1 23.23 -19.75 41.78
N ASN A 2 23.96 -19.19 40.82
CA ASN A 2 23.76 -17.83 40.31
C ASN A 2 24.14 -17.85 38.82
N HIS A 3 23.16 -18.07 37.94
CA HIS A 3 23.31 -17.85 36.51
C HIS A 3 22.81 -16.45 36.19
N GLN A 4 23.74 -15.50 36.09
CA GLN A 4 23.48 -14.17 35.56
C GLN A 4 23.88 -14.19 34.09
N THR A 5 22.90 -14.31 33.21
CA THR A 5 23.12 -14.34 31.76
C THR A 5 23.29 -12.90 31.26
N ASN A 6 24.51 -12.59 30.84
CA ASN A 6 24.85 -11.38 30.09
C ASN A 6 24.46 -11.57 28.62
N HIS A 7 23.35 -10.98 28.19
CA HIS A 7 23.06 -10.80 26.77
C HIS A 7 23.44 -9.37 26.37
N GLN A 8 24.69 -9.20 25.95
CA GLN A 8 25.06 -8.11 25.06
C GLN A 8 24.74 -8.56 23.62
N LEU A 9 23.87 -7.82 22.93
CA LEU A 9 23.88 -7.77 21.47
C LEU A 9 23.54 -6.34 21.02
N THR A 10 24.64 -5.62 20.86
CA THR A 10 24.97 -4.45 20.05
C THR A 10 23.92 -3.92 19.06
N THR A 11 23.62 -2.63 19.22
CA THR A 11 23.03 -1.70 18.24
C THR A 11 23.80 -1.68 16.92
N ILE A 12 23.10 -1.82 15.78
CA ILE A 12 23.60 -1.35 14.48
C ILE A 12 22.47 -0.62 13.74
N GLN A 13 22.54 0.72 13.78
CA GLN A 13 21.87 1.66 12.87
C GLN A 13 22.49 1.56 11.44
N PRO A 14 21.86 2.11 10.39
CA PRO A 14 21.77 1.52 9.06
C PRO A 14 23.03 1.71 8.20
N PRO A 15 23.28 0.86 7.18
CA PRO A 15 24.06 1.27 6.05
C PRO A 15 23.16 2.01 5.06
N ALA A 16 23.28 3.33 5.03
CA ALA A 16 23.07 4.07 3.80
C ALA A 16 24.14 3.62 2.80
N ASN A 17 23.74 2.97 1.72
CA ASN A 17 24.39 3.23 0.44
C ASN A 17 23.48 2.93 -0.75
N HIS A 18 23.29 4.00 -1.52
CA HIS A 18 22.76 4.08 -2.85
C HIS A 18 23.23 2.93 -3.75
N GLN A 19 22.29 2.26 -4.42
CA GLN A 19 22.44 1.98 -5.84
C GLN A 19 21.10 2.27 -6.53
N LEU A 20 21.02 3.50 -7.04
CA LEU A 20 20.05 3.92 -8.04
C LEU A 20 20.40 3.19 -9.34
N THR A 21 19.82 2.02 -9.60
CA THR A 21 19.89 1.41 -10.94
C THR A 21 18.74 1.97 -11.77
N THR A 22 19.04 3.07 -12.45
CA THR A 22 18.26 3.60 -13.57
C THR A 22 18.27 2.60 -14.73
N ASN A 23 17.18 1.88 -14.94
CA ASN A 23 16.97 1.17 -16.20
C ASN A 23 15.75 1.77 -16.91
N LYS A 24 16.07 2.60 -17.92
CA LYS A 24 15.19 3.13 -18.97
C LYS A 24 14.59 1.99 -19.79
N GLU A 25 13.55 2.37 -20.54
CA GLU A 25 12.83 1.66 -21.62
C GLU A 25 11.62 0.79 -21.19
N GLY A 26 10.41 1.05 -21.68
CA GLY A 26 10.03 2.03 -22.68
C GLY A 26 8.53 2.05 -23.01
N LYS A 27 8.24 3.03 -23.88
CA LYS A 27 7.06 3.25 -24.72
C LYS A 27 5.79 3.79 -24.05
N GLU A 28 5.86 5.09 -23.87
CA GLU A 28 4.79 6.06 -24.12
C GLU A 28 4.09 5.80 -25.46
N GLY A 29 2.76 5.95 -25.46
CA GLY A 29 1.94 5.81 -26.66
C GLY A 29 0.47 6.10 -26.38
N LYS A 30 0.11 7.37 -26.61
CA LYS A 30 -1.18 7.94 -27.02
C LYS A 30 -1.87 8.88 -26.02
N GLU A 31 -2.08 10.08 -26.56
CA GLU A 31 -2.53 11.33 -25.94
C GLU A 31 -4.00 11.30 -25.50
N GLY A 32 -4.29 12.07 -24.44
CA GLY A 32 -5.56 12.77 -24.26
C GLY A 32 -6.77 11.97 -23.78
N LYS A 33 -6.74 11.51 -22.52
CA LYS A 33 -7.85 11.45 -21.53
C LYS A 33 -7.39 10.56 -20.36
N ASP A 34 -7.32 11.14 -19.17
CA ASP A 34 -7.00 10.51 -17.88
C ASP A 34 -5.81 9.54 -17.88
N LEU A 35 -4.60 10.10 -17.71
CA LEU A 35 -3.40 9.29 -17.49
C LEU A 35 -3.56 8.46 -16.22
N ILE A 36 -3.77 7.16 -16.39
CA ILE A 36 -3.87 6.21 -15.28
C ILE A 36 -2.54 6.21 -14.52
N PRO A 37 -2.53 6.49 -13.20
CA PRO A 37 -1.32 6.63 -12.39
C PRO A 37 -0.74 5.26 -11.98
N TYR A 38 -0.43 4.39 -12.95
CA TYR A 38 0.08 3.03 -12.71
C TYR A 38 1.28 3.01 -11.76
N LYS A 39 2.23 3.94 -11.96
CA LYS A 39 3.43 4.04 -11.14
C LYS A 39 3.08 4.42 -9.69
N GLY A 40 2.19 5.39 -9.49
CA GLY A 40 1.80 5.83 -8.14
C GLY A 40 1.14 4.71 -7.33
N ILE A 41 0.20 3.98 -7.93
CA ILE A 41 -0.49 2.85 -7.28
C ILE A 41 0.50 1.77 -6.85
N MET A 42 1.41 1.41 -7.74
CA MET A 42 2.33 0.30 -7.52
C MET A 42 3.49 0.68 -6.60
N ASP A 43 4.00 1.90 -6.70
CA ASP A 43 5.02 2.41 -5.77
C ASP A 43 4.46 2.43 -4.35
N TYR A 44 3.19 2.82 -4.17
CA TYR A 44 2.54 2.78 -2.86
C TYR A 44 2.40 1.36 -2.31
N LEU A 45 1.97 0.41 -3.13
CA LEU A 45 1.91 -1.01 -2.74
C LEU A 45 3.30 -1.52 -2.32
N ASN A 46 4.33 -1.22 -3.10
CA ASN A 46 5.71 -1.62 -2.84
C ASN A 46 6.22 -1.02 -1.53
N LEU A 47 5.95 0.27 -1.29
CA LEU A 47 6.29 0.97 -0.06
C LEU A 47 5.62 0.32 1.16
N LYS A 48 4.30 0.07 1.09
CA LYS A 48 3.53 -0.49 2.21
C LYS A 48 3.89 -1.92 2.56
N THR A 49 4.27 -2.71 1.57
CA THR A 49 4.52 -4.15 1.75
C THR A 49 6.01 -4.49 1.84
N ASN A 50 6.88 -3.50 1.65
CA ASN A 50 8.32 -3.68 1.47
C ASN A 50 8.65 -4.70 0.35
N LYS A 51 7.92 -4.62 -0.76
CA LYS A 51 8.07 -5.50 -1.93
C LYS A 51 8.46 -4.70 -3.18
N LYS A 52 8.75 -5.40 -4.28
CA LYS A 52 9.23 -4.83 -5.55
C LYS A 52 8.42 -5.33 -6.75
N TYR A 53 7.10 -5.19 -6.69
CA TYR A 53 6.22 -5.51 -7.81
C TYR A 53 6.48 -4.57 -9.00
N LYS A 54 6.51 -5.14 -10.19
CA LYS A 54 6.76 -4.41 -11.45
C LYS A 54 5.48 -3.73 -11.93
N THR A 55 5.61 -2.46 -12.31
CA THR A 55 4.53 -1.64 -12.90
C THR A 55 4.40 -1.88 -14.42
N THR A 56 5.41 -2.51 -15.02
CA THR A 56 5.53 -2.68 -16.47
C THR A 56 4.81 -3.91 -17.00
N SER A 57 4.35 -4.82 -16.12
CA SER A 57 3.69 -6.04 -16.55
C SER A 57 2.34 -5.73 -17.20
N ALA A 58 2.06 -6.37 -18.35
CA ALA A 58 0.80 -6.19 -19.07
C ALA A 58 -0.41 -6.51 -18.18
N LYS A 59 -0.33 -7.62 -17.43
CA LYS A 59 -1.38 -8.06 -16.51
C LYS A 59 -1.65 -7.05 -15.39
N THR A 60 -0.60 -6.45 -14.81
CA THR A 60 -0.75 -5.40 -13.78
C THR A 60 -1.41 -4.15 -14.36
N LYS A 61 -1.02 -3.73 -15.56
CA LYS A 61 -1.64 -2.59 -16.24
C LYS A 61 -3.11 -2.88 -16.56
N GLU A 62 -3.40 -4.08 -17.06
CA GLU A 62 -4.75 -4.51 -17.39
C GLU A 62 -5.68 -4.41 -16.17
N ILE A 63 -5.34 -5.07 -15.05
CA ILE A 63 -6.19 -5.05 -13.86
C ILE A 63 -6.39 -3.64 -13.30
N ILE A 64 -5.36 -2.78 -13.30
CA ILE A 64 -5.48 -1.39 -12.85
C ILE A 64 -6.37 -0.60 -13.81
N SER A 65 -6.18 -0.77 -15.12
CA SER A 65 -6.97 -0.06 -16.12
C SER A 65 -8.45 -0.45 -16.12
N THR A 66 -8.74 -1.72 -15.84
CA THR A 66 -10.12 -2.22 -15.70
C THR A 66 -10.80 -1.52 -14.54
N ARG A 67 -10.16 -1.47 -13.37
CA ARG A 67 -10.67 -0.75 -12.20
C ARG A 67 -10.82 0.76 -12.46
N TRP A 68 -9.86 1.36 -13.17
CA TRP A 68 -9.95 2.78 -13.52
C TRP A 68 -11.17 3.07 -14.41
N LYS A 69 -11.48 2.20 -15.37
CA LYS A 69 -12.67 2.30 -16.23
C LYS A 69 -13.98 2.06 -15.47
N GLU A 70 -13.93 1.36 -14.34
CA GLU A 70 -15.06 1.20 -13.41
C GLU A 70 -15.30 2.46 -12.54
N SER A 71 -14.66 3.59 -12.87
CA SER A 71 -14.76 4.88 -12.15
C SER A 71 -14.07 4.92 -10.78
N PHE A 72 -13.15 3.99 -10.51
CA PHE A 72 -12.29 4.07 -9.33
C PHE A 72 -11.11 5.01 -9.58
N ASN A 73 -10.75 5.79 -8.56
CA ASN A 73 -9.67 6.76 -8.61
C ASN A 73 -8.46 6.29 -7.78
N LEU A 74 -7.35 7.04 -7.85
CA LEU A 74 -6.11 6.72 -7.13
C LEU A 74 -6.31 6.51 -5.61
N GLU A 75 -7.17 7.32 -4.98
CA GLU A 75 -7.44 7.23 -3.53
C GLU A 75 -8.10 5.90 -3.18
N ASP A 76 -8.97 5.37 -4.04
CA ASP A 76 -9.59 4.06 -3.84
C ASP A 76 -8.55 2.93 -3.84
N PHE A 77 -7.58 2.99 -4.76
CA PHE A 77 -6.48 2.01 -4.77
C PHE A 77 -5.63 2.10 -3.51
N ILE A 78 -5.27 3.32 -3.10
CA ILE A 78 -4.49 3.58 -1.88
C ILE A 78 -5.25 3.02 -0.66
N LYS A 79 -6.56 3.27 -0.57
CA LYS A 79 -7.41 2.81 0.53
C LYS A 79 -7.47 1.29 0.59
N VAL A 80 -7.63 0.60 -0.54
CA VAL A 80 -7.60 -0.89 -0.57
C VAL A 80 -6.24 -1.42 -0.12
N ILE A 81 -5.14 -0.81 -0.57
CA ILE A 81 -3.79 -1.16 -0.13
C ILE A 81 -3.66 -0.98 1.38
N ASP A 82 -4.14 0.13 1.94
CA ASP A 82 -4.07 0.40 3.38
C ASP A 82 -4.88 -0.62 4.18
N ILE A 83 -6.15 -0.85 3.81
CA ILE A 83 -7.04 -1.80 4.49
C ILE A 83 -6.41 -3.18 4.55
N LYS A 84 -5.94 -3.68 3.41
CA LYS A 84 -5.38 -5.03 3.33
C LYS A 84 -3.98 -5.14 3.89
N SER A 85 -3.16 -4.09 3.80
CA SER A 85 -1.85 -4.09 4.45
C SER A 85 -2.02 -4.15 5.98
N VAL A 86 -2.97 -3.41 6.56
CA VAL A 86 -3.23 -3.49 8.01
C VAL A 86 -3.72 -4.88 8.42
N GLU A 87 -4.57 -5.52 7.61
CA GLU A 87 -5.16 -6.81 7.93
C GLU A 87 -4.20 -7.98 7.71
N TRP A 88 -3.37 -7.95 6.68
CA TRP A 88 -2.61 -9.12 6.21
C TRP A 88 -1.10 -9.03 6.43
N LEU A 89 -0.53 -7.84 6.59
CA LEU A 89 0.90 -7.70 6.83
C LEU A 89 1.28 -8.36 8.18
N ASN A 90 2.39 -9.09 8.22
CA ASN A 90 2.83 -9.89 9.38
C ASN A 90 1.89 -11.05 9.75
N THR A 91 1.08 -11.54 8.81
CA THR A 91 0.25 -12.73 8.96
C THR A 91 0.51 -13.71 7.81
N ASP A 92 -0.02 -14.93 7.88
CA ASP A 92 0.02 -15.89 6.76
C ASP A 92 -0.63 -15.36 5.48
N MET A 93 -1.48 -14.34 5.60
CA MET A 93 -2.17 -13.72 4.49
C MET A 93 -1.30 -12.70 3.73
N GLU A 94 -0.12 -12.33 4.23
CA GLU A 94 0.76 -11.34 3.59
C GLU A 94 1.13 -11.72 2.15
N LYS A 95 1.24 -13.02 1.86
CA LYS A 95 1.48 -13.56 0.51
C LYS A 95 0.41 -13.16 -0.51
N PHE A 96 -0.75 -12.71 -0.06
CA PHE A 96 -1.86 -12.23 -0.88
C PHE A 96 -1.84 -10.71 -1.11
N LEU A 97 -0.87 -9.97 -0.55
CA LEU A 97 -0.66 -8.54 -0.84
C LEU A 97 0.00 -8.32 -2.22
N ARG A 98 -0.64 -8.81 -3.28
CA ARG A 98 -0.20 -8.74 -4.68
C ARG A 98 -1.22 -7.95 -5.50
N PRO A 99 -0.80 -7.28 -6.59
CA PRO A 99 -1.72 -6.53 -7.46
C PRO A 99 -2.92 -7.37 -7.93
N GLU A 100 -2.67 -8.61 -8.36
CA GLU A 100 -3.72 -9.50 -8.86
C GLU A 100 -4.80 -9.81 -7.83
N THR A 101 -4.43 -9.90 -6.55
CA THR A 101 -5.37 -10.21 -5.48
C THR A 101 -6.10 -8.96 -5.01
N LEU A 102 -5.35 -7.86 -4.80
CA LEU A 102 -5.90 -6.60 -4.30
C LEU A 102 -6.84 -5.94 -5.31
N PHE A 103 -6.51 -6.01 -6.61
CA PHE A 103 -7.26 -5.39 -7.70
C PHE A 103 -8.11 -6.41 -8.49
N SER A 104 -8.40 -7.54 -7.87
CA SER A 104 -9.35 -8.55 -8.36
C SER A 104 -10.80 -8.05 -8.32
N ASN A 105 -11.75 -8.88 -8.78
CA ASN A 105 -13.19 -8.59 -8.74
C ASN A 105 -13.75 -8.30 -7.34
N LYS A 106 -12.97 -8.54 -6.28
CA LYS A 106 -13.33 -8.18 -4.89
C LYS A 106 -12.90 -6.76 -4.49
N PHE A 107 -12.36 -5.96 -5.41
CA PHE A 107 -11.83 -4.63 -5.14
C PHE A 107 -12.83 -3.73 -4.38
N GLU A 108 -14.06 -3.60 -4.89
CA GLU A 108 -15.11 -2.80 -4.24
C GLU A 108 -15.45 -3.34 -2.84
N GLY A 109 -15.46 -4.66 -2.68
CA GLY A 109 -15.66 -5.30 -1.38
C GLY A 109 -14.56 -4.93 -0.38
N TYR A 110 -13.30 -4.88 -0.83
CA TYR A 110 -12.20 -4.41 0.01
C TYR A 110 -12.28 -2.92 0.30
N LEU A 111 -12.68 -2.10 -0.68
CA LEU A 111 -12.82 -0.65 -0.56
C LEU A 111 -13.88 -0.27 0.49
N ASN A 112 -14.96 -1.05 0.56
CA ASN A 112 -16.08 -0.87 1.48
C ASN A 112 -15.92 -1.64 2.79
N GLN A 113 -14.83 -2.37 2.98
CA GLN A 113 -14.57 -3.06 4.23
C GLN A 113 -14.36 -2.05 5.36
N LYS A 114 -15.02 -2.29 6.50
CA LYS A 114 -14.82 -1.48 7.71
C LYS A 114 -13.35 -1.61 8.14
N SER A 115 -12.58 -0.54 7.96
CA SER A 115 -11.21 -0.48 8.43
C SER A 115 -11.20 -0.64 9.95
N THR A 116 -10.50 -1.63 10.48
CA THR A 116 -10.26 -1.77 11.93
C THR A 116 -9.31 -0.70 12.47
N VAL A 117 -8.73 0.11 11.58
CA VAL A 117 -8.03 1.35 11.91
C VAL A 117 -9.05 2.29 12.55
N LYS A 118 -9.07 2.33 13.88
CA LYS A 118 -9.77 3.36 14.66
C LYS A 118 -9.31 4.70 14.08
N LYS A 119 -10.17 5.37 13.31
CA LYS A 119 -10.08 6.82 13.18
C LYS A 119 -10.23 7.33 14.60
N GLU A 120 -9.14 7.75 15.23
CA GLU A 120 -9.23 8.55 16.44
C GLU A 120 -9.98 9.82 16.06
N VAL A 121 -11.30 9.78 16.25
CA VAL A 121 -12.12 10.98 16.23
C VAL A 121 -11.64 11.79 17.42
N LYS A 122 -10.83 12.81 17.15
CA LYS A 122 -10.56 13.88 18.12
C LYS A 122 -11.91 14.50 18.48
N LYS A 123 -12.47 14.02 19.60
CA LYS A 123 -13.68 14.55 20.23
C LYS A 123 -13.35 15.91 20.82
N TYR A 124 -13.48 16.96 20.03
CA TYR A 124 -13.58 18.32 20.54
C TYR A 124 -14.92 18.90 20.07
N GLN A 125 -15.59 19.58 21.01
CA GLN A 125 -16.85 20.33 20.91
C GLN A 125 -18.13 19.54 21.24
N GLU A 126 -18.40 19.41 22.54
CA GLU A 126 -19.74 19.67 23.06
C GLU A 126 -19.63 20.42 24.40
N PHE A 127 -19.61 21.75 24.26
CA PHE A 127 -20.05 22.81 25.17
C PHE A 127 -19.90 22.66 26.69
N GLY A 128 -18.74 23.11 27.18
CA GLY A 128 -18.73 23.98 28.35
C GLY A 128 -19.22 25.37 27.94
N SER A 129 -20.51 25.65 28.15
CA SER A 129 -21.03 27.01 28.22
C SER A 129 -22.31 27.02 29.04
N ALA A 130 -22.16 27.49 30.28
CA ALA A 130 -23.13 28.27 31.05
C ALA A 130 -24.55 27.71 31.24
N TYR A 131 -24.77 27.12 32.42
CA TYR A 131 -25.82 27.55 33.35
C TYR A 131 -25.21 27.64 34.76
#